data_AF-W9QS79-F1
#
_entry.id   AF-W9QS79-F1
#
_cell.length_a   1.000
_cell.length_b   1.000
_cell.length_c   1.000
_cell.angle_alpha   90.00
_cell.angle_beta   90.00
_cell.angle_gamma   90.00
#
_symmetry.space_group_name_H-M   'P 1'
#
loop_
_entity.id
_entity.type
_entity.pdbx_description
1 polymer ?
#
loop_
_entity_poly.entity_id
_entity_poly.type
_entity_poly.pdbx_seq_one_letter_code
_entity_poly.pdbx_strand_id
1 'polypeptide(L)'
;MPPPRIYSSGIVACGGFVYWMAVNWWKWWGIVAFDPFGDHAKHCRVIDPPANLGMLLQSSSRTNLCLGACRGRLRLSRAFKYREGWFAIKVWELSEDKKSWCLVHTRPA
;
A
#
# COMPACT_ATOMS: atom_id res chain seq x y z
N MET A 1 5.28 15.62 17.32
CA MET A 1 5.57 14.64 16.25
C MET A 1 5.73 15.40 14.93
N PRO A 2 6.78 15.14 14.14
CA PRO A 2 6.89 15.74 12.81
C PRO A 2 5.84 15.15 11.84
N PRO A 3 5.33 15.92 10.87
CA PRO A 3 4.32 15.46 9.93
C PRO A 3 4.87 14.39 8.97
N PRO A 4 4.03 13.44 8.52
CA PRO A 4 4.43 12.41 7.56
C PRO A 4 4.84 13.06 6.22
N ARG A 5 5.89 12.53 5.59
CA ARG A 5 6.35 12.99 4.28
C ARG A 5 5.65 12.20 3.17
N ILE A 6 5.15 12.90 2.17
CA ILE A 6 4.59 12.29 0.96
C ILE A 6 5.76 12.01 0.01
N TYR A 7 5.98 10.75 -0.35
CA TYR A 7 6.83 10.41 -1.49
C TYR A 7 5.94 10.41 -2.74
N SER A 8 6.28 11.26 -3.71
CA SER A 8 5.49 11.50 -4.93
C SER A 8 5.42 10.29 -5.88
N SER A 9 6.17 9.22 -5.61
CA SER A 9 6.01 7.94 -6.29
C SER A 9 4.91 7.10 -5.61
N GLY A 10 3.68 7.14 -6.13
CA GLY A 10 2.62 6.19 -5.74
C GLY A 10 1.28 6.79 -5.30
N ILE A 11 0.89 7.94 -5.85
CA ILE A 11 -0.50 8.42 -5.75
C ILE A 11 -1.36 7.66 -6.76
N VAL A 12 -2.49 7.11 -6.32
CA VAL A 12 -3.39 6.28 -7.15
C VAL A 12 -4.83 6.73 -6.94
N ALA A 13 -5.57 7.02 -8.00
CA ALA A 13 -7.01 7.22 -7.93
C ALA A 13 -7.75 5.90 -8.21
N CYS A 14 -8.68 5.51 -7.34
CA CYS A 14 -9.47 4.28 -7.50
C CYS A 14 -10.81 4.39 -6.75
N GLY A 15 -11.92 3.99 -7.39
CA GLY A 15 -13.22 3.85 -6.71
C GLY A 15 -13.70 5.09 -5.92
N GLY A 16 -13.46 6.29 -6.47
CA GLY A 16 -13.83 7.59 -5.89
C GLY A 16 -12.82 8.21 -4.92
N PHE A 17 -11.69 7.55 -4.68
CA PHE A 17 -10.70 7.97 -3.68
C PHE A 17 -9.32 8.15 -4.32
N VAL A 18 -8.52 9.03 -3.74
CA VAL A 18 -7.10 9.19 -4.01
C VAL A 18 -6.32 8.52 -2.88
N TYR A 19 -5.37 7.65 -3.23
CA TYR A 19 -4.59 6.88 -2.29
C TYR A 19 -3.11 7.19 -2.41
N TRP A 20 -2.37 7.16 -1.30
CA TRP A 20 -0.91 7.21 -1.33
C TRP A 20 -0.32 6.53 -0.10
N MET A 21 0.94 6.13 -0.20
CA MET A 21 1.67 5.56 0.92
C MET A 21 2.13 6.67 1.87
N ALA A 22 1.73 6.60 3.15
CA ALA A 22 2.25 7.47 4.19
C ALA A 22 3.51 6.83 4.81
N VAL A 23 4.64 7.55 4.70
CA VAL A 23 5.93 7.09 5.19
C VAL A 23 6.52 8.15 6.11
N ASN A 24 6.99 7.75 7.29
CA ASN A 24 7.88 8.56 8.11
C ASN A 24 9.33 8.02 8.00
N TRP A 25 10.33 8.83 8.34
CA TRP A 25 11.77 8.59 8.11
C TRP A 25 12.19 7.13 8.33
N TRP A 26 11.69 6.48 9.37
CA TRP A 26 12.06 5.10 9.73
C TRP A 26 10.91 4.09 9.68
N LYS A 27 9.66 4.52 9.51
CA LYS A 27 8.49 3.64 9.61
C LYS A 27 7.45 3.94 8.54
N TRP A 28 7.05 2.91 7.82
CA TRP A 28 5.86 2.99 6.98
C TRP A 28 4.63 3.00 7.91
N TRP A 29 3.75 3.98 7.71
CA TRP A 29 2.61 4.25 8.59
C TRP A 29 1.35 3.58 8.06
N GLY A 30 1.18 3.52 6.74
CA GLY A 30 0.02 2.89 6.12
C GLY A 30 -0.26 3.49 4.75
N ILE A 31 -1.51 3.32 4.30
CA ILE A 31 -2.01 3.91 3.06
C ILE A 31 -3.06 4.94 3.43
N VAL A 32 -2.88 6.18 2.99
CA VAL A 32 -3.89 7.22 3.15
C VAL A 32 -4.90 7.06 2.02
N ALA A 33 -6.18 7.19 2.36
CA ALA A 33 -7.28 7.28 1.41
C ALA A 33 -7.95 8.64 1.61
N PHE A 34 -8.06 9.39 0.52
CA PHE A 34 -8.67 10.70 0.47
C PHE A 34 -9.87 10.70 -0.46
N ASP A 35 -11.04 11.11 0.04
CA ASP A 35 -12.24 11.36 -0.73
C ASP A 35 -12.34 12.85 -1.03
N PRO A 36 -12.01 13.29 -2.27
CA PRO A 36 -12.09 14.70 -2.64
C PRO A 36 -13.53 15.24 -2.73
N PHE A 37 -14.54 14.36 -2.71
CA PHE A 37 -15.94 14.71 -2.92
C PHE A 37 -16.82 14.51 -1.67
N GLY A 38 -16.26 14.01 -0.56
CA GLY A 38 -16.99 13.76 0.68
C GLY A 38 -17.35 15.03 1.46
N ASP A 39 -18.03 14.88 2.60
CA ASP A 39 -18.30 15.98 3.54
C ASP A 39 -17.18 16.13 4.59
N HIS A 40 -16.85 17.37 4.97
CA HIS A 40 -15.58 17.83 5.56
C HIS A 40 -14.91 16.97 6.66
N ALA A 41 -15.64 16.15 7.41
CA ALA A 41 -15.10 15.35 8.52
C ALA A 41 -14.55 13.96 8.12
N LYS A 42 -14.85 13.44 6.92
CA LYS A 42 -14.50 12.05 6.52
C LYS A 42 -13.61 11.94 5.27
N HIS A 43 -13.02 13.05 4.84
CA HIS A 43 -12.23 13.11 3.61
C HIS A 43 -11.01 12.22 3.68
N CYS A 44 -10.32 12.17 4.83
CA CYS A 44 -9.04 11.48 4.94
C CYS A 44 -9.11 10.38 6.00
N ARG A 45 -8.69 9.17 5.62
CA ARG A 45 -8.49 8.07 6.58
C ARG A 45 -7.21 7.33 6.27
N VAL A 46 -6.62 6.77 7.32
CA VAL A 46 -5.48 5.85 7.20
C VAL A 46 -6.02 4.43 7.18
N ILE A 47 -5.61 3.67 6.17
CA ILE A 47 -5.85 2.25 6.04
C ILE A 47 -4.61 1.53 6.52
N ASP A 48 -4.82 0.60 7.45
CA ASP A 48 -3.75 -0.22 7.97
C ASP A 48 -3.13 -1.11 6.89
N PRO A 49 -1.85 -1.47 7.05
CA PRO A 49 -1.24 -2.52 6.27
C PRO A 49 -2.01 -3.83 6.10
N PRO A 50 -1.65 -4.62 5.07
CA PRO A 50 -1.73 -6.06 5.21
C PRO A 50 -0.86 -6.54 6.39
N ALA A 51 -1.41 -7.37 7.27
CA ALA A 51 -0.76 -7.83 8.51
C ALA A 51 0.66 -8.42 8.30
N ASN A 52 0.88 -9.10 7.17
CA ASN A 52 2.16 -9.76 6.87
C ASN A 52 3.16 -8.86 6.14
N LEU A 53 2.84 -7.60 5.89
CA LEU A 53 3.73 -6.68 5.17
C LEU A 53 4.91 -6.22 6.06
N GLY A 54 4.67 -6.03 7.36
CA GLY A 54 5.67 -5.55 8.33
C GLY A 54 6.86 -6.49 8.48
N MET A 55 6.62 -7.81 8.56
CA MET A 55 7.68 -8.82 8.57
C MET A 55 8.55 -8.76 7.32
N LEU A 56 7.93 -8.52 6.16
CA LEU A 56 8.65 -8.42 4.90
C LEU A 56 9.53 -7.15 4.88
N LEU A 57 9.10 -6.04 5.51
CA LEU A 57 9.77 -4.72 5.43
C LEU A 57 11.12 -4.69 6.16
N GLN A 58 11.43 -5.69 6.98
CA GLN A 58 12.68 -5.78 7.75
C GLN A 58 13.89 -6.25 6.92
N SER A 59 13.68 -6.81 5.72
CA SER A 59 14.73 -7.54 4.98
C SER A 59 15.29 -6.86 3.73
N SER A 60 14.65 -5.82 3.18
CA SER A 60 15.16 -5.13 1.98
C SER A 60 14.47 -3.78 1.76
N SER A 61 15.19 -2.89 1.09
CA SER A 61 14.82 -1.50 0.78
C SER A 61 13.35 -1.31 0.41
N ARG A 62 12.78 -0.18 0.85
CA ARG A 62 11.40 0.27 0.55
C ARG A 62 11.10 0.42 -0.95
N THR A 63 12.10 0.26 -1.82
CA THR A 63 12.06 0.42 -3.28
C THR A 63 11.17 -0.57 -4.01
N ASN A 64 10.70 -1.63 -3.33
CA ASN A 64 10.00 -2.74 -3.98
C ASN A 64 8.50 -2.80 -3.63
N LEU A 65 7.94 -1.76 -3.00
CA LEU A 65 6.52 -1.64 -2.69
C LEU A 65 5.83 -0.77 -3.74
N CYS A 66 4.75 -1.27 -4.35
CA CYS A 66 4.01 -0.54 -5.37
C CYS A 66 2.52 -0.56 -5.07
N LEU A 67 1.91 0.63 -5.02
CA LEU A 67 0.47 0.83 -4.92
C LEU A 67 -0.07 1.15 -6.32
N GLY A 68 -1.17 0.50 -6.70
CA GLY A 68 -1.77 0.68 -8.03
C GLY A 68 -3.24 0.29 -8.07
N ALA A 69 -3.90 0.63 -9.17
CA ALA A 69 -5.27 0.20 -9.46
C ALA A 69 -5.25 -0.85 -10.57
N CYS A 70 -5.98 -1.96 -10.38
CA CYS A 70 -6.12 -3.01 -11.37
C CYS A 70 -7.57 -3.47 -11.40
N ARG A 71 -8.23 -3.41 -12.58
CA ARG A 71 -9.64 -3.78 -12.75
C ARG A 71 -10.59 -3.07 -11.76
N GLY A 72 -10.34 -1.78 -11.53
CA GLY A 72 -11.13 -0.96 -10.60
C GLY A 72 -10.91 -1.26 -9.12
N ARG A 73 -9.93 -2.11 -8.77
CA ARG A 73 -9.60 -2.47 -7.39
C ARG A 73 -8.21 -1.96 -7.02
N LEU A 74 -8.07 -1.44 -5.81
CA LEU A 74 -6.79 -0.97 -5.30
C LEU A 74 -5.95 -2.18 -4.89
N ARG A 75 -4.71 -2.23 -5.35
CA ARG A 75 -3.76 -3.29 -5.06
C ARG A 75 -2.45 -2.75 -4.54
N LEU A 76 -1.93 -3.45 -3.55
CA LEU A 76 -0.58 -3.27 -3.05
C LEU A 76 0.24 -4.48 -3.49
N SER A 77 1.41 -4.24 -4.06
CA SER A 77 2.31 -5.31 -4.48
C SER A 77 3.68 -5.11 -3.87
N ARG A 78 4.35 -6.23 -3.63
CA ARG A 78 5.72 -6.23 -3.15
C ARG A 78 6.54 -7.29 -3.85
N ALA A 79 7.67 -6.88 -4.42
CA ALA A 79 8.74 -7.78 -4.79
C ALA A 79 9.73 -7.97 -3.63
N PHE A 80 10.13 -9.21 -3.37
CA PHE A 80 11.15 -9.53 -2.36
C PHE A 80 12.04 -10.66 -2.85
N LYS A 81 13.29 -10.70 -2.39
CA LYS A 81 14.21 -11.79 -2.70
C LYS A 81 13.73 -13.06 -2.00
N TYR A 82 13.62 -14.15 -2.74
CA TYR A 82 13.16 -15.44 -2.20
C TYR A 82 14.33 -16.44 -2.06
N ARG A 83 15.22 -16.51 -3.06
CA ARG A 83 16.46 -17.31 -3.07
C ARG A 83 17.56 -16.56 -3.85
N GLU A 84 18.79 -17.07 -3.88
CA GLU A 84 19.85 -16.50 -4.72
C GLU A 84 19.41 -16.42 -6.18
N GLY A 85 19.30 -15.20 -6.72
CA GLY A 85 18.89 -14.93 -8.09
C GLY A 85 17.38 -14.87 -8.35
N TRP A 86 16.52 -15.18 -7.36
CA TRP A 86 15.06 -15.31 -7.56
C TRP A 86 14.29 -14.31 -6.71
N PHE A 87 13.24 -13.75 -7.28
CA PHE A 87 12.33 -12.85 -6.59
C PHE A 87 10.99 -13.54 -6.39
N ALA A 88 10.18 -13.03 -5.48
CA ALA A 88 8.79 -13.40 -5.37
C ALA A 88 7.97 -12.12 -5.26
N ILE A 89 6.77 -12.17 -5.83
CA ILE A 89 5.81 -11.08 -5.77
C ILE A 89 4.61 -11.53 -4.96
N LYS A 90 4.31 -10.75 -3.94
CA LYS A 90 3.03 -10.83 -3.24
C LYS A 90 2.15 -9.65 -3.64
N VAL A 91 0.88 -9.92 -3.88
CA VAL A 91 -0.12 -8.90 -4.24
C VAL A 91 -1.29 -9.01 -3.29
N TRP A 92 -1.62 -7.88 -2.68
CA TRP A 92 -2.79 -7.69 -1.84
C TRP A 92 -3.78 -6.80 -2.57
N GLU A 93 -5.06 -7.07 -2.38
CA GLU A 93 -6.16 -6.26 -2.87
C GLU A 93 -6.93 -5.71 -1.68
N LEU A 94 -7.31 -4.43 -1.76
CA LEU A 94 -8.13 -3.81 -0.73
C LEU A 94 -9.57 -4.33 -0.85
N SER A 95 -10.15 -4.77 0.27
CA SER A 95 -11.54 -5.21 0.33
C SER A 95 -12.52 -4.09 -0.01
N GLU A 96 -13.74 -4.46 -0.40
CA GLU A 96 -14.76 -3.51 -0.84
C GLU A 96 -15.21 -2.54 0.27
N ASP A 97 -15.18 -3.00 1.53
CA ASP A 97 -15.41 -2.15 2.70
C ASP A 97 -14.26 -1.16 2.98
N LYS A 98 -13.15 -1.28 2.23
CA LYS A 98 -11.95 -0.46 2.29
C LYS A 98 -11.28 -0.48 3.67
N LYS A 99 -11.43 -1.59 4.42
CA LYS A 99 -10.88 -1.75 5.78
C LYS A 99 -9.78 -2.79 5.89
N SER A 100 -9.71 -3.73 4.96
CA SER A 100 -8.81 -4.87 5.05
C SER A 100 -8.13 -5.20 3.73
N TRP A 101 -7.05 -5.95 3.80
CA TRP A 101 -6.29 -6.39 2.63
C TRP A 101 -6.38 -7.90 2.50
N CYS A 102 -6.78 -8.37 1.32
CA CYS A 102 -6.80 -9.79 0.97
C CYS A 102 -5.57 -10.12 0.12
N LEU A 103 -4.83 -11.17 0.48
CA LEU A 103 -3.74 -11.67 -0.36
C LEU A 103 -4.35 -12.40 -1.56
N VAL A 104 -4.24 -11.79 -2.75
CA VAL A 104 -4.81 -12.35 -3.99
C VAL A 104 -3.76 -13.07 -4.84
N HIS A 105 -2.47 -12.84 -4.55
CA HIS A 105 -1.40 -13.47 -5.31
C HIS A 105 -0.13 -13.69 -4.50
N THR A 106 0.49 -14.84 -4.69
CA THR A 106 1.89 -15.10 -4.34
C THR A 106 2.50 -15.90 -5.48
N ARG A 107 3.51 -15.36 -6.14
CA ARG A 107 4.27 -16.09 -7.16
C ARG A 107 5.77 -15.90 -6.97
N PRO A 108 6.57 -16.99 -7.04
CA PRO A 108 7.98 -16.86 -7.39
C PRO A 108 8.09 -16.33 -8.81
N ALA A 109 9.03 -15.41 -9.03
CA ALA A 109 9.37 -14.77 -10.28
C ALA A 109 10.80 -15.16 -10.67
#